data_AF-A0A2D7Q597-F1
#
_entry.id   AF-A0A2D7Q597-F1
#
_cell.length_a   1.000
_cell.length_b   1.000
_cell.length_c   1.000
_cell.angle_alpha   90.00
_cell.angle_beta   90.00
_cell.angle_gamma   90.00
#
_symmetry.space_group_name_H-M   'P 1'
#
loop_
_entity.id
_entity.type
_entity.pdbx_description
1 polymer ?
#
loop_
_entity_poly.entity_id
_entity_poly.type
_entity_poly.pdbx_seq_one_letter_code
_entity_poly.pdbx_strand_id
1 'polypeptide(L)'
;GKDPTKVDRSAAYASRYLAKNIVAAGLSTQCTIQLSYAIGVAKPLSIYVNTQGTNTIDEAKIEAAIPEIMNLSPKGIREKLQLNKPIYEQTAAYGHFGRAHNSSTGAFSWEALDLVSDFKSLA
;
A
#
# COMPACT_ATOMS: atom_id res chain seq x y z
N GLY A 1 -3.29 -19.49 0.65
CA GLY A 1 -3.47 -19.99 -0.72
C GLY A 1 -2.51 -19.35 -1.70
N LYS A 2 -2.69 -18.06 -2.03
CA LYS A 2 -1.88 -17.37 -3.05
C LYS A 2 -0.53 -16.88 -2.49
N ASP A 3 0.58 -17.14 -3.17
CA ASP A 3 1.88 -16.56 -2.84
C ASP A 3 1.97 -15.08 -3.29
N PRO A 4 2.96 -14.29 -2.85
CA PRO A 4 2.95 -12.84 -3.06
C PRO A 4 3.28 -12.40 -4.49
N THR A 5 3.59 -13.31 -5.41
CA THR A 5 3.68 -12.96 -6.84
C THR A 5 2.30 -12.65 -7.44
N LYS A 6 1.21 -13.01 -6.76
CA LYS A 6 -0.16 -12.81 -7.23
C LYS A 6 -0.63 -11.43 -6.79
N VAL A 7 -0.85 -10.54 -7.77
CA VAL A 7 -1.24 -9.14 -7.54
C VAL A 7 -2.52 -9.00 -6.73
N ASP A 8 -3.45 -9.96 -6.82
CA ASP A 8 -4.64 -10.03 -5.97
C ASP A 8 -4.33 -9.91 -4.48
N ARG A 9 -3.17 -10.41 -4.05
CA ARG A 9 -2.70 -10.29 -2.66
C ARG A 9 -1.74 -9.11 -2.50
N SER A 10 -0.67 -9.08 -3.28
CA SER A 10 0.40 -8.10 -3.06
C SER A 10 -0.06 -6.68 -3.35
N ALA A 11 -0.80 -6.43 -4.42
CA ALA A 11 -1.32 -5.10 -4.71
C ALA A 11 -2.41 -4.68 -3.71
N ALA A 12 -3.26 -5.60 -3.23
CA ALA A 12 -4.22 -5.28 -2.18
C ALA A 12 -3.52 -4.83 -0.87
N TYR A 13 -2.43 -5.48 -0.49
CA TYR A 13 -1.61 -5.07 0.64
C TYR A 13 -0.91 -3.73 0.39
N ALA A 14 -0.40 -3.50 -0.82
CA ALA A 14 0.20 -2.22 -1.18
C ALA A 14 -0.84 -1.08 -1.13
N SER A 15 -2.05 -1.28 -1.64
CA SER A 15 -3.14 -0.29 -1.56
C SER A 15 -3.47 0.06 -0.12
N ARG A 16 -3.57 -0.94 0.77
CA ARG A 16 -3.76 -0.70 2.22
C ARG A 16 -2.63 0.14 2.80
N TYR A 17 -1.39 -0.25 2.51
CA TYR A 17 -0.20 0.41 3.01
C TYR A 17 -0.12 1.89 2.59
N LEU A 18 -0.36 2.17 1.31
CA LEU A 18 -0.41 3.53 0.76
C LEU A 18 -1.53 4.34 1.42
N ALA A 19 -2.78 3.85 1.40
CA ALA A 19 -3.93 4.56 1.98
C ALA A 19 -3.71 4.87 3.46
N LYS A 20 -3.17 3.91 4.22
CA LYS A 20 -2.87 4.09 5.64
C LYS A 20 -1.81 5.18 5.87
N ASN A 21 -0.77 5.22 5.06
CA ASN A 21 0.29 6.24 5.17
C ASN A 21 -0.20 7.62 4.74
N ILE A 22 -1.03 7.74 3.71
CA ILE A 22 -1.65 9.00 3.27
C ILE A 22 -2.50 9.61 4.41
N VAL A 23 -3.35 8.80 5.03
CA VAL A 23 -4.19 9.27 6.16
C VAL A 23 -3.33 9.61 7.38
N ALA A 24 -2.35 8.77 7.73
CA ALA A 24 -1.44 9.03 8.86
C ALA A 24 -0.52 10.24 8.64
N ALA A 25 -0.25 10.61 7.39
CA ALA A 25 0.44 11.84 7.03
C ALA A 25 -0.42 13.10 7.22
N GLY A 26 -1.74 12.96 7.43
CA GLY A 26 -2.66 14.08 7.54
C GLY A 26 -3.03 14.69 6.18
N LEU A 27 -2.79 13.96 5.08
CA LEU A 27 -3.20 14.40 3.74
C LEU A 27 -4.71 14.23 3.49
N SER A 28 -5.36 13.35 4.25
CA SER A 28 -6.81 13.18 4.25
C SER A 28 -7.30 12.46 5.52
N THR A 29 -8.61 12.43 5.78
CA THR A 29 -9.19 11.60 6.85
C THR A 29 -9.74 10.26 6.33
N GLN A 30 -10.00 10.17 5.03
CA GLN A 30 -10.39 8.95 4.32
C GLN A 30 -9.58 8.84 3.02
N CYS A 31 -9.22 7.62 2.62
CA CYS A 31 -8.48 7.38 1.38
C CYS A 31 -8.78 5.97 0.85
N THR A 32 -9.16 5.92 -0.43
CA THR A 32 -9.34 4.72 -1.22
C THR A 32 -8.31 4.73 -2.36
N ILE A 33 -7.54 3.65 -2.47
CA ILE A 33 -6.57 3.43 -3.54
C ILE A 33 -7.03 2.26 -4.41
N GLN A 34 -7.10 2.48 -5.71
CA GLN A 34 -7.31 1.42 -6.70
C GLN A 34 -6.06 1.25 -7.56
N LEU A 35 -5.64 0.00 -7.76
CA LEU A 35 -4.54 -0.37 -8.63
C LEU A 35 -5.05 -1.39 -9.65
N SER A 36 -4.66 -1.23 -10.92
CA SER A 36 -4.97 -2.20 -11.97
C SER A 36 -3.69 -2.68 -12.68
N TYR A 37 -3.69 -3.93 -13.12
CA TYR A 37 -2.54 -4.56 -13.78
C TYR A 37 -3.02 -5.38 -14.99
N ALA A 38 -2.20 -5.43 -16.03
CA ALA A 38 -2.33 -6.42 -17.10
C ALA A 38 -1.34 -7.58 -16.88
N ILE A 39 -1.73 -8.78 -17.30
CA ILE A 39 -0.84 -9.93 -17.28
C ILE A 39 0.42 -9.65 -18.11
N GLY A 40 1.60 -9.94 -17.56
CA GLY A 40 2.88 -9.67 -18.20
C GLY A 40 3.38 -8.23 -18.14
N VAL A 41 2.58 -7.28 -17.64
CA VAL A 41 3.00 -5.87 -17.48
C VAL A 41 3.48 -5.63 -16.05
N ALA A 42 4.72 -5.17 -15.89
CA ALA A 42 5.33 -5.03 -14.59
C ALA A 42 4.79 -3.86 -13.76
N LYS A 43 4.45 -2.74 -14.41
CA LYS A 43 3.91 -1.53 -13.75
C LYS A 43 2.37 -1.56 -13.78
N PRO A 44 1.68 -0.93 -12.82
CA PRO A 44 0.23 -0.81 -12.89
C PRO A 44 -0.21 -0.05 -14.14
N LEU A 45 -1.34 -0.42 -14.71
CA LEU A 45 -1.97 0.31 -15.83
C LEU A 45 -2.61 1.61 -15.33
N SER A 46 -3.16 1.58 -14.12
CA SER A 46 -3.72 2.75 -13.46
C SER A 46 -3.47 2.71 -11.96
N ILE A 47 -3.32 3.90 -11.40
CA ILE A 47 -3.36 4.22 -9.98
C ILE A 47 -4.48 5.25 -9.86
N TYR A 48 -5.43 5.02 -8.96
CA TYR A 48 -6.50 5.99 -8.69
C TYR A 48 -6.58 6.28 -7.20
N VAL A 49 -6.61 7.56 -6.86
CA VAL A 49 -6.77 8.05 -5.48
C VAL A 49 -8.15 8.69 -5.35
N ASN A 50 -8.89 8.31 -4.31
CA ASN A 50 -10.12 8.99 -3.91
C ASN A 50 -10.10 9.17 -2.39
N THR A 51 -10.09 10.41 -1.94
CA THR A 51 -10.06 10.84 -0.54
C THR A 51 -11.43 11.22 0.01
N GLN A 52 -12.49 11.01 -0.80
CA GLN A 52 -13.87 11.31 -0.45
C GLN A 52 -14.08 12.79 -0.07
N GLY A 53 -13.31 13.70 -0.67
CA GLY A 53 -13.36 15.14 -0.39
C GLY A 53 -12.79 15.54 0.96
N THR A 54 -12.01 14.68 1.60
CA THR A 54 -11.38 14.94 2.92
C THR A 54 -9.91 15.33 2.81
N ASN A 55 -9.41 15.50 1.59
CA ASN A 55 -8.03 15.86 1.30
C ASN A 55 -7.68 17.28 1.74
N THR A 56 -6.42 17.46 2.17
CA THR A 56 -5.83 18.77 2.48
C THR A 56 -5.03 19.35 1.32
N ILE A 57 -4.67 18.52 0.33
CA ILE A 57 -4.01 18.89 -0.93
C ILE A 57 -4.69 18.20 -2.12
N ASP A 58 -4.45 18.66 -3.34
CA ASP A 58 -5.04 18.06 -4.55
C ASP A 58 -4.77 16.55 -4.66
N GLU A 59 -5.82 15.76 -4.94
CA GLU A 59 -5.73 14.31 -5.13
C GLU A 59 -4.77 13.94 -6.26
N ALA A 60 -4.71 14.76 -7.31
CA ALA A 60 -3.79 14.56 -8.43
C ALA A 60 -2.33 14.65 -7.98
N LYS A 61 -2.01 15.49 -6.98
CA LYS A 61 -0.66 15.59 -6.41
C LYS A 61 -0.30 14.34 -5.61
N ILE A 62 -1.26 13.78 -4.86
CA ILE A 62 -1.08 12.52 -4.12
C ILE A 62 -0.87 11.37 -5.10
N GLU A 63 -1.74 11.26 -6.12
CA GLU A 63 -1.68 10.21 -7.13
C GLU A 63 -0.36 10.21 -7.89
N ALA A 64 0.12 11.38 -8.31
CA ALA A 64 1.39 11.53 -9.03
C ALA A 64 2.61 11.18 -8.16
N ALA A 65 2.54 11.35 -6.83
CA ALA A 65 3.65 11.08 -5.93
C ALA A 65 3.82 9.58 -5.61
N ILE A 66 2.75 8.78 -5.66
CA ILE A 66 2.77 7.35 -5.34
C ILE A 66 3.87 6.57 -6.10
N PRO A 67 4.01 6.66 -7.43
CA PRO A 67 5.04 5.91 -8.16
C PRO A 67 6.47 6.35 -7.84
N GLU A 68 6.67 7.58 -7.35
CA GLU A 68 7.97 8.09 -6.90
C GLU A 68 8.34 7.58 -5.51
N ILE A 69 7.35 7.45 -4.62
CA ILE A 69 7.53 6.98 -3.24
C ILE A 69 7.67 5.45 -3.17
N MET A 70 6.93 4.72 -4.01
CA MET A 70 6.91 3.25 -3.97
C MET A 70 6.88 2.63 -5.36
N ASN A 71 7.83 1.71 -5.62
CA ASN A 71 7.79 0.89 -6.82
C ASN A 71 6.66 -0.14 -6.76
N LEU A 72 5.54 0.16 -7.42
CA LEU A 72 4.35 -0.68 -7.47
C LEU A 72 4.43 -1.86 -8.45
N SER A 73 5.62 -2.24 -8.94
CA SER A 73 5.73 -3.53 -9.62
C SER A 73 5.53 -4.70 -8.64
N PRO A 74 5.04 -5.88 -9.09
CA PRO A 74 4.91 -7.05 -8.21
C PRO A 74 6.21 -7.40 -7.45
N LYS A 75 7.37 -7.18 -8.09
CA LYS A 75 8.69 -7.31 -7.46
C LYS A 75 8.92 -6.21 -6.42
N GLY A 76 8.72 -4.95 -6.79
CA GLY A 76 8.92 -3.81 -5.88
C GLY A 76 8.05 -3.88 -4.62
N ILE A 77 6.78 -4.27 -4.77
CA ILE A 77 5.87 -4.49 -3.63
C ILE A 77 6.41 -5.59 -2.70
N ARG A 78 6.84 -6.71 -3.28
CA ARG A 78 7.39 -7.84 -2.51
C ARG A 78 8.65 -7.46 -1.74
N GLU A 79 9.52 -6.68 -2.34
CA GLU A 79 10.77 -6.23 -1.73
C GLU A 79 10.51 -5.20 -0.63
N LYS A 80 9.72 -4.16 -0.92
CA LYS A 80 9.38 -3.10 0.06
C LYS A 80 8.64 -3.65 1.28
N LEU A 81 7.67 -4.55 1.08
CA LEU A 81 6.89 -5.15 2.16
C LEU A 81 7.50 -6.46 2.70
N GLN A 82 8.68 -6.87 2.20
CA GLN A 82 9.37 -8.11 2.60
C GLN A 82 8.47 -9.35 2.62
N LEU A 83 7.67 -9.53 1.55
CA LEU A 83 6.60 -10.53 1.50
C LEU A 83 7.12 -11.97 1.33
N ASN A 84 8.39 -12.18 0.96
CA ASN A 84 8.98 -13.52 0.87
C ASN A 84 9.33 -14.08 2.26
N LYS A 85 8.33 -14.20 3.15
CA LYS A 85 8.44 -14.72 4.51
C LYS A 85 7.22 -15.58 4.86
N PRO A 86 7.35 -16.55 5.78
CA PRO A 86 6.23 -17.38 6.23
C PRO A 86 5.32 -16.63 7.22
N ILE A 87 4.72 -15.51 6.79
CA ILE A 87 3.93 -14.60 7.65
C ILE A 87 2.41 -14.68 7.43
N TYR A 88 1.94 -15.59 6.58
CA TYR A 88 0.55 -15.56 6.07
C TYR A 88 -0.47 -16.35 6.86
N GLU A 89 -0.06 -17.35 7.65
CA GLU A 89 -1.00 -18.20 8.38
C GLU A 89 -1.85 -17.36 9.34
N GLN A 90 -1.19 -16.49 10.11
CA GLN A 90 -1.86 -15.59 11.04
C GLN A 90 -2.82 -14.59 10.36
N THR A 91 -2.72 -14.35 9.04
CA THR A 91 -3.62 -13.44 8.32
C THR A 91 -4.93 -14.12 7.91
N ALA A 92 -5.03 -15.44 8.00
CA ALA A 92 -6.17 -16.22 7.48
C ALA A 92 -7.43 -16.12 8.35
N ALA A 93 -7.31 -15.59 9.58
CA ALA A 93 -8.42 -15.33 10.49
C ALA A 93 -8.31 -13.92 11.07
N TYR A 94 -9.47 -13.37 11.47
CA TYR A 94 -9.57 -12.05 12.12
C TYR A 94 -9.10 -10.86 11.27
N GLY A 95 -9.12 -11.02 9.95
CA GLY A 95 -8.82 -9.96 9.00
C GLY A 95 -7.33 -9.76 8.69
N HIS A 96 -7.08 -9.35 7.45
CA HIS A 96 -5.73 -9.04 6.95
C HIS A 96 -5.25 -7.63 7.33
N PHE A 97 -6.19 -6.72 7.66
CA PHE A 97 -5.95 -5.30 7.87
C PHE A 97 -6.38 -4.84 9.25
N GLY A 98 -5.80 -3.74 9.73
CA GLY A 98 -6.11 -3.13 11.04
C GLY A 98 -5.36 -3.73 12.22
N ARG A 99 -4.55 -4.77 12.00
CA ARG A 99 -3.69 -5.38 13.02
C ARG A 99 -2.30 -4.73 12.99
N ALA A 100 -1.67 -4.57 14.15
CA ALA A 100 -0.38 -3.89 14.23
C ALA A 100 0.72 -4.64 13.47
N HIS A 101 1.61 -3.88 12.82
CA HIS A 101 2.82 -4.42 12.22
C HIS A 101 3.74 -4.99 13.32
N ASN A 102 4.20 -6.24 13.13
CA ASN A 102 5.18 -6.86 14.00
C ASN A 102 6.55 -6.81 13.31
N SER A 103 7.40 -5.88 13.72
CA SER A 103 8.72 -5.64 13.12
C SER A 103 9.69 -6.81 13.32
N SER A 104 9.59 -7.54 14.44
CA SER A 104 10.45 -8.70 14.72
C SER A 104 10.20 -9.86 13.76
N THR A 105 8.95 -10.08 13.35
CA THR A 105 8.56 -11.19 12.45
C THR A 105 8.36 -10.73 11.00
N GLY A 106 8.15 -9.44 10.76
CA GLY A 106 7.72 -8.88 9.48
C GLY A 106 6.23 -9.07 9.19
N ALA A 107 5.45 -9.61 10.12
CA ALA A 107 4.01 -9.79 9.93
C ALA A 107 3.29 -8.44 9.81
N PHE A 108 2.28 -8.39 8.93
CA PHE A 108 1.51 -7.17 8.64
C PHE A 108 2.39 -5.97 8.27
N SER A 109 3.45 -6.17 7.48
CA SER A 109 4.31 -5.07 7.00
C SER A 109 3.55 -3.95 6.28
N TRP A 110 2.42 -4.27 5.64
CA TRP A 110 1.51 -3.30 5.02
C TRP A 110 0.74 -2.42 6.03
N GLU A 111 0.92 -2.64 7.34
CA GLU A 111 0.37 -1.81 8.40
C GLU A 111 1.42 -0.87 9.01
N ALA A 112 2.66 -0.86 8.50
CA ALA A 112 3.69 0.10 8.89
C ALA A 112 3.36 1.52 8.39
N LEU A 113 3.93 2.52 9.07
CA LEU A 113 3.74 3.96 8.81
C LEU A 113 5.04 4.65 8.38
N ASP A 114 5.95 3.90 7.76
CA ASP A 114 7.28 4.35 7.37
C ASP A 114 7.31 5.17 6.06
N LEU A 115 6.17 5.42 5.42
CA LEU A 115 6.05 6.39 4.30
C LEU A 115 5.41 7.72 4.74
N VAL A 116 5.05 7.88 6.01
CA VAL A 116 4.37 9.09 6.51
C VAL A 116 5.21 10.34 6.24
N SER A 117 6.53 10.29 6.41
CA SER A 117 7.42 11.41 6.12
C SER A 117 7.41 11.79 4.65
N ASP A 118 7.42 10.80 3.77
CA ASP A 118 7.44 11.00 2.32
C ASP A 118 6.15 11.69 1.87
N PHE A 119 4.99 11.21 2.35
CA PHE A 119 3.71 11.85 2.06
C PHE A 119 3.55 13.22 2.71
N LYS A 120 4.03 13.43 3.95
CA LYS A 120 4.00 14.75 4.60
C LYS A 120 4.77 15.81 3.82
N SER A 121 5.81 15.43 3.09
CA SER A 121 6.59 16.37 2.26
C SER A 121 5.81 16.94 1.06
N LEU A 122 4.61 16.40 0.77
CA LEU A 122 3.73 16.89 -0.28
C LEU A 122 2.85 18.07 0.15
N ALA A 123 2.68 18.30 1.46
CA ALA A 123 1.91 19.43 1.98
C ALA A 123 2.71 20.73 1.89
#